data_AF-A0A376P6W3-F1
#
_entry.id   AF-A0A376P6W3-F1
#
_cell.length_a   1.000
_cell.length_b   1.000
_cell.length_c   1.000
_cell.angle_alpha   90.00
_cell.angle_beta   90.00
_cell.angle_gamma   90.00
#
_symmetry.space_group_name_H-M   'P 1'
#
loop_
_entity.id
_entity.type
_entity.pdbx_description
1 polymer ?
#
loop_
_entity_poly.entity_id
_entity_poly.type
_entity_poly.pdbx_seq_one_letter_code
_entity_poly.pdbx_strand_id
1 'polypeptide(L)'
;MQKAQRIIKTYRRNRMIVCTICALVTLASTLSMRFISQRNLNQQRVVQFANHAVEELDKVLLPLQAGSEVLLPLIGLPCSVAHLPLRKQAAKLQTVRSIGLVQDGTLYCSSIFGYRNVPVVDILAELPAPQPLLRLTIDRALIKGSPVLIQWTPAAGSSNAGGHGDD
;
A
#
# COMPACT_ATOMS: atom_id res chain seq x y z
N MET A 1 69.03 11.95 41.04
CA MET A 1 67.61 11.77 41.43
C MET A 1 66.59 11.76 40.26
N GLN A 2 66.97 11.96 38.99
CA GLN A 2 66.01 12.05 37.87
C GLN A 2 65.50 10.69 37.29
N LYS A 3 66.25 9.58 37.45
CA LYS A 3 65.89 8.28 36.86
C LYS A 3 64.66 7.63 37.54
N ALA A 4 64.53 7.76 38.86
CA ALA A 4 63.40 7.21 39.61
C ALA A 4 62.06 7.86 39.22
N GLN A 5 62.05 9.19 39.00
CA GLN A 5 60.84 9.90 38.56
C GLN A 5 60.36 9.49 37.17
N ARG A 6 61.27 9.16 36.24
CA ARG A 6 60.89 8.68 34.90
C ARG A 6 60.23 7.30 34.95
N ILE A 7 60.75 6.38 35.76
CA ILE A 7 60.17 5.03 35.91
C ILE A 7 58.76 5.09 36.52
N ILE A 8 58.58 5.91 37.57
CA ILE A 8 57.27 6.10 38.21
C ILE A 8 56.26 6.71 37.22
N LYS A 9 56.69 7.68 36.39
CA LYS A 9 55.82 8.31 35.38
C LYS A 9 55.44 7.35 34.26
N THR A 10 56.37 6.53 33.78
CA THR A 10 56.09 5.50 32.76
C THR A 10 55.14 4.42 33.28
N TYR A 11 55.33 3.97 34.52
CA TYR A 11 54.47 2.99 35.17
C TYR A 11 53.02 3.50 35.33
N ARG A 12 52.84 4.75 35.81
CA ARG A 12 51.52 5.38 35.90
C ARG A 12 50.88 5.57 34.52
N ARG A 13 51.66 5.98 33.51
CA ARG A 13 51.16 6.17 32.13
C ARG A 13 50.67 4.85 31.53
N ASN A 14 51.40 3.76 31.73
CA ASN A 14 51.00 2.45 31.21
C ASN A 14 49.70 1.96 31.86
N ARG A 15 49.54 2.16 33.17
CA ARG A 15 48.30 1.82 33.89
C ARG A 15 47.11 2.66 33.42
N MET A 16 47.31 3.96 33.18
CA MET A 16 46.27 4.84 32.63
C MET A 16 45.86 4.40 31.23
N ILE A 17 46.80 4.06 30.35
CA ILE A 17 46.52 3.57 29.00
C ILE A 17 45.68 2.28 29.06
N VAL A 18 46.06 1.32 29.90
CA VAL A 18 45.30 0.07 30.07
C VAL A 18 43.89 0.36 30.58
N CYS A 19 43.73 1.22 31.58
CA CYS A 19 42.41 1.60 32.09
C CYS A 19 41.55 2.29 31.01
N THR A 20 42.14 3.19 30.21
CA THR A 20 41.43 3.87 29.12
C THR A 20 41.00 2.89 28.03
N ILE A 21 41.86 1.94 27.65
CA ILE A 21 41.51 0.90 26.67
C ILE A 21 40.39 0.03 27.20
N CYS A 22 40.47 -0.45 28.44
CA CYS A 22 39.41 -1.25 29.05
C CYS A 22 38.07 -0.50 29.09
N ALA A 23 38.08 0.79 29.44
CA ALA A 23 36.88 1.63 29.46
C ALA A 23 36.28 1.84 28.06
N LEU A 24 37.11 2.02 27.04
CA LEU A 24 36.64 2.16 25.66
C LEU A 24 36.03 0.86 25.14
N VAL A 25 36.64 -0.30 25.45
CA VAL A 25 36.13 -1.60 25.05
C VAL A 25 34.77 -1.89 25.70
N THR A 26 34.62 -1.63 27.00
CA THR A 26 33.33 -1.82 27.69
C THR A 26 32.26 -0.85 27.21
N LEU A 27 32.63 0.39 26.90
CA LEU A 27 31.70 1.36 26.31
C LEU A 27 31.24 0.89 24.91
N ALA A 28 32.17 0.47 24.07
CA ALA A 28 31.89 0.01 22.71
C ALA A 28 31.04 -1.27 22.69
N SER A 29 31.31 -2.23 23.58
CA SER A 29 30.50 -3.45 23.70
C SER A 29 29.09 -3.13 24.18
N THR A 30 28.94 -2.27 25.19
CA THR A 30 27.63 -1.84 25.71
C THR A 30 26.83 -1.08 24.66
N LEU A 31 27.47 -0.16 23.93
CA LEU A 31 26.85 0.58 22.82
C LEU A 31 26.47 -0.34 21.66
N SER A 32 27.34 -1.28 21.27
CA SER A 32 27.04 -2.23 20.20
C SER A 32 25.86 -3.13 20.57
N MET A 33 25.80 -3.60 21.81
CA MET A 33 24.71 -4.44 22.29
C MET A 33 23.40 -3.66 22.42
N ARG A 34 23.44 -2.42 22.90
CA ARG A 34 22.30 -1.49 22.91
C ARG A 34 21.86 -1.11 21.50
N PHE A 35 22.78 -0.89 20.57
CA PHE A 35 22.50 -0.54 19.19
C PHE A 35 21.88 -1.71 18.43
N ILE A 36 22.42 -2.93 18.61
CA ILE A 36 21.82 -4.17 18.08
C ILE A 36 20.47 -4.42 18.75
N SER A 37 20.31 -4.22 20.06
CA SER A 37 19.02 -4.42 20.74
C SER A 37 17.96 -3.39 20.30
N GLN A 38 18.31 -2.11 20.18
CA GLN A 38 17.44 -1.06 19.63
C GLN A 38 17.13 -1.31 18.16
N ARG A 39 18.12 -1.70 17.35
CA ARG A 39 17.93 -2.04 15.93
C ARG A 39 17.10 -3.31 15.77
N ASN A 40 17.28 -4.35 16.58
CA ASN A 40 16.56 -5.61 16.50
C ASN A 40 15.09 -5.45 16.96
N LEU A 41 14.86 -4.68 18.03
CA LEU A 41 13.52 -4.26 18.44
C LEU A 41 12.84 -3.37 17.37
N ASN A 42 13.60 -2.54 16.66
CA ASN A 42 13.06 -1.68 15.60
C ASN A 42 12.93 -2.42 14.24
N GLN A 43 13.71 -3.47 13.98
CA GLN A 43 13.60 -4.33 12.80
C GLN A 43 12.38 -5.25 12.91
N GLN A 44 12.08 -5.76 14.10
CA GLN A 44 10.82 -6.48 14.34
C GLN A 44 9.59 -5.58 14.15
N ARG A 45 9.70 -4.26 14.40
CA ARG A 45 8.59 -3.32 14.17
C ARG A 45 8.45 -2.78 12.75
N VAL A 46 9.41 -2.93 11.86
CA VAL A 46 9.23 -2.54 10.45
C VAL A 46 8.74 -3.72 9.60
N VAL A 47 9.17 -4.95 9.91
CA VAL A 47 8.76 -6.15 9.15
C VAL A 47 7.42 -6.72 9.64
N GLN A 48 7.12 -6.69 10.95
CA GLN A 48 5.81 -7.18 11.42
C GLN A 48 4.66 -6.19 11.19
N PHE A 49 4.93 -4.88 11.14
CA PHE A 49 3.90 -3.90 10.75
C PHE A 49 3.65 -3.88 9.23
N ALA A 50 4.64 -4.21 8.41
CA ALA A 50 4.43 -4.43 6.97
C ALA A 50 3.64 -5.72 6.71
N ASN A 51 3.94 -6.81 7.42
CA ASN A 51 3.22 -8.08 7.23
C ASN A 51 1.80 -8.06 7.79
N HIS A 52 1.51 -7.38 8.91
CA HIS A 52 0.12 -7.23 9.37
C HIS A 52 -0.70 -6.29 8.47
N ALA A 53 -0.10 -5.22 7.94
CA ALA A 53 -0.79 -4.35 6.97
C ALA A 53 -1.06 -5.09 5.65
N VAL A 54 -0.16 -5.97 5.21
CA VAL A 54 -0.36 -6.81 4.02
C VAL A 54 -1.39 -7.91 4.28
N GLU A 55 -1.38 -8.59 5.43
CA GLU A 55 -2.33 -9.66 5.74
C GLU A 55 -3.78 -9.15 5.96
N GLU A 56 -3.93 -7.96 6.58
CA GLU A 56 -5.23 -7.30 6.70
C GLU A 56 -5.75 -6.79 5.33
N LEU A 57 -4.86 -6.27 4.49
CA LEU A 57 -5.22 -5.85 3.14
C LEU A 57 -5.57 -7.05 2.26
N ASP A 58 -4.86 -8.18 2.39
CA ASP A 58 -5.15 -9.42 1.65
C ASP A 58 -6.52 -9.98 2.04
N LYS A 59 -6.87 -9.98 3.33
CA LYS A 59 -8.20 -10.42 3.81
C LYS A 59 -9.35 -9.58 3.24
N VAL A 60 -9.11 -8.31 2.91
CA VAL A 60 -10.10 -7.42 2.27
C VAL A 60 -10.06 -7.55 0.74
N LEU A 61 -8.89 -7.72 0.13
CA LEU A 61 -8.71 -7.76 -1.33
C LEU A 61 -9.02 -9.13 -1.95
N LEU A 62 -8.74 -10.23 -1.27
CA LEU A 62 -9.04 -11.61 -1.73
C LEU A 62 -10.52 -11.82 -2.11
N PRO A 63 -11.52 -11.44 -1.28
CA PRO A 63 -12.92 -11.57 -1.67
C PRO A 63 -13.33 -10.57 -2.76
N LEU A 64 -12.67 -9.41 -2.87
CA LEU A 64 -12.90 -8.48 -3.97
C LEU A 64 -12.40 -9.04 -5.31
N GLN A 65 -11.26 -9.72 -5.32
CA GLN A 65 -10.70 -10.32 -6.53
C GLN A 65 -11.54 -11.50 -7.02
N ALA A 66 -11.96 -12.40 -6.12
CA ALA A 66 -12.91 -13.47 -6.45
C ALA A 66 -14.29 -12.90 -6.88
N GLY A 67 -14.70 -11.78 -6.28
CA GLY A 67 -15.87 -11.04 -6.74
C GLY A 67 -15.70 -10.54 -8.17
N SER A 68 -14.57 -9.91 -8.48
CA SER A 68 -14.28 -9.34 -9.79
C SER A 68 -14.41 -10.37 -10.92
N GLU A 69 -13.93 -11.60 -10.75
CA GLU A 69 -14.08 -12.67 -11.75
C GLU A 69 -15.56 -12.96 -12.10
N VAL A 70 -16.46 -12.87 -11.12
CA VAL A 70 -17.91 -13.04 -11.33
C VAL A 70 -18.52 -11.85 -12.07
N LEU A 71 -17.88 -10.66 -12.03
CA LEU A 71 -18.34 -9.47 -12.74
C LEU A 71 -17.83 -9.34 -14.18
N LEU A 72 -16.70 -9.97 -14.52
CA LEU A 72 -16.18 -9.98 -15.89
C LEU A 72 -17.25 -10.33 -16.96
N PRO A 73 -18.07 -11.38 -16.80
CA PRO A 73 -19.10 -11.71 -17.79
C PRO A 73 -20.26 -10.71 -17.86
N LEU A 74 -20.37 -9.76 -16.93
CA LEU A 74 -21.41 -8.72 -16.96
C LEU A 74 -20.99 -7.49 -17.77
N ILE A 75 -19.70 -7.35 -18.09
CA ILE A 75 -19.16 -6.24 -18.87
C ILE A 75 -19.70 -6.33 -20.30
N GLY A 76 -20.28 -5.24 -20.80
CA GLY A 76 -20.89 -5.17 -22.14
C GLY A 76 -22.36 -5.59 -22.19
N LEU A 77 -22.93 -6.13 -21.10
CA LEU A 77 -24.38 -6.31 -20.99
C LEU A 77 -25.07 -4.96 -20.74
N PRO A 78 -26.32 -4.77 -21.22
CA PRO A 78 -27.09 -3.57 -20.92
C PRO A 78 -27.34 -3.46 -19.41
N CYS A 79 -27.33 -2.23 -18.89
CA CYS A 79 -27.46 -1.99 -17.45
C CYS A 79 -28.78 -2.54 -16.88
N SER A 80 -29.85 -2.62 -17.67
CA SER A 80 -31.12 -3.25 -17.27
C SER A 80 -30.97 -4.70 -16.81
N VAL A 81 -30.03 -5.45 -17.41
CA VAL A 81 -29.76 -6.86 -17.09
C VAL A 81 -28.65 -6.98 -16.03
N ALA A 82 -27.59 -6.17 -16.14
CA ALA A 82 -26.44 -6.23 -15.24
C ALA A 82 -26.71 -5.65 -13.84
N HIS A 83 -27.65 -4.70 -13.71
CA HIS A 83 -27.87 -3.96 -12.47
C HIS A 83 -28.28 -4.82 -11.27
N LEU A 84 -29.19 -5.79 -11.47
CA LEU A 84 -29.64 -6.67 -10.37
C LEU A 84 -28.51 -7.61 -9.88
N PRO A 85 -27.79 -8.33 -10.77
CA PRO A 85 -26.58 -9.06 -10.40
C PRO A 85 -25.52 -8.20 -9.72
N LEU A 86 -25.26 -6.98 -10.23
CA LEU A 86 -24.31 -6.03 -9.62
C LEU A 86 -24.70 -5.66 -8.19
N ARG A 87 -25.98 -5.43 -7.93
CA ARG A 87 -26.50 -5.13 -6.59
C ARG A 87 -26.36 -6.31 -5.64
N LYS A 88 -26.69 -7.52 -6.09
CA LYS A 88 -26.51 -8.73 -5.29
C LYS A 88 -25.05 -8.93 -4.92
N GLN A 89 -24.15 -8.67 -5.85
CA GLN A 89 -22.71 -8.83 -5.62
C GLN A 89 -22.13 -7.75 -4.71
N ALA A 90 -22.52 -6.48 -4.89
CA ALA A 90 -22.16 -5.40 -3.98
C ALA A 90 -22.69 -5.67 -2.56
N ALA A 91 -23.91 -6.22 -2.42
CA ALA A 91 -24.46 -6.60 -1.13
C ALA A 91 -23.76 -7.80 -0.48
N LYS A 92 -23.21 -8.72 -1.28
CA LYS A 92 -22.43 -9.87 -0.79
C LYS A 92 -21.07 -9.45 -0.25
N LEU A 93 -20.46 -8.42 -0.82
CA LEU A 93 -19.16 -7.88 -0.43
C LEU A 93 -19.34 -6.76 0.60
N GLN A 94 -19.29 -7.09 1.90
CA GLN A 94 -19.53 -6.14 3.00
C GLN A 94 -18.56 -4.93 3.01
N THR A 95 -17.41 -5.04 2.36
CA THR A 95 -16.38 -4.00 2.25
C THR A 95 -16.59 -3.06 1.05
N VAL A 96 -17.46 -3.41 0.11
CA VAL A 96 -17.69 -2.64 -1.13
C VAL A 96 -18.96 -1.81 -1.01
N ARG A 97 -18.82 -0.47 -1.08
CA ARG A 97 -19.99 0.43 -1.10
C ARG A 97 -20.74 0.44 -2.44
N SER A 98 -20.01 0.35 -3.54
CA SER A 98 -20.58 0.41 -4.89
C SER A 98 -19.67 -0.22 -5.90
N ILE A 99 -20.27 -0.79 -6.95
CA ILE A 99 -19.55 -1.36 -8.09
C ILE A 99 -20.04 -0.62 -9.35
N GLY A 100 -19.10 -0.24 -10.20
CA GLY A 100 -19.36 0.35 -11.51
C GLY A 100 -18.83 -0.53 -12.64
N LEU A 101 -19.59 -0.64 -13.73
CA LEU A 101 -19.12 -1.20 -15.00
C LEU A 101 -18.79 -0.06 -15.96
N VAL A 102 -17.64 -0.19 -16.61
CA VAL A 102 -17.10 0.82 -17.52
C VAL A 102 -16.96 0.19 -18.89
N GLN A 103 -17.41 0.92 -19.91
CA GLN A 103 -17.29 0.56 -21.31
C GLN A 103 -16.82 1.80 -22.06
N ASP A 104 -15.80 1.66 -22.90
CA ASP A 104 -15.23 2.74 -23.71
C ASP A 104 -14.89 4.02 -22.91
N GLY A 105 -14.32 3.84 -21.71
CA GLY A 105 -13.96 4.95 -20.82
C GLY A 105 -15.15 5.64 -20.13
N THR A 106 -16.36 5.09 -20.25
CA THR A 106 -17.57 5.64 -19.65
C THR A 106 -18.16 4.68 -18.62
N LEU A 107 -18.43 5.19 -17.42
CA LEU A 107 -19.21 4.49 -16.40
C LEU A 107 -20.66 4.44 -16.86
N TYR A 108 -21.07 3.29 -17.41
CA TYR A 108 -22.40 3.11 -18.00
C TYR A 108 -23.42 2.49 -17.02
N CYS A 109 -22.95 1.74 -16.03
CA CYS A 109 -23.82 1.09 -15.04
C CYS A 109 -23.18 1.10 -13.66
N SER A 110 -23.98 1.38 -12.63
CA SER A 110 -23.57 1.41 -11.22
C SER A 110 -24.54 0.62 -10.37
N SER A 111 -24.05 -0.16 -9.41
CA SER A 111 -24.89 -0.94 -8.49
C SER A 111 -25.81 -0.08 -7.62
N ILE A 112 -25.42 1.15 -7.31
CA ILE A 112 -26.17 2.05 -6.42
C ILE A 112 -27.05 3.04 -7.18
N PHE A 113 -26.63 3.42 -8.39
CA PHE A 113 -27.25 4.50 -9.14
C PHE A 113 -27.94 4.03 -10.43
N GLY A 114 -27.78 2.76 -10.82
CA GLY A 114 -28.29 2.26 -12.09
C GLY A 114 -27.51 2.82 -13.29
N TYR A 115 -28.23 3.16 -14.35
CA TYR A 115 -27.65 3.66 -15.59
C TYR A 115 -26.94 5.00 -15.36
N ARG A 116 -25.74 5.13 -15.92
CA ARG A 116 -24.92 6.34 -15.86
C ARG A 116 -24.32 6.60 -17.23
N ASN A 117 -23.89 7.83 -17.45
CA ASN A 117 -23.15 8.22 -18.65
C ASN A 117 -22.09 9.24 -18.23
N VAL A 118 -21.14 8.77 -17.43
CA VAL A 118 -20.12 9.63 -16.82
C VAL A 118 -18.74 9.14 -17.28
N PRO A 119 -17.92 9.99 -17.91
CA PRO A 119 -16.55 9.65 -18.24
C PRO A 119 -15.76 9.28 -16.97
N VAL A 120 -14.99 8.20 -17.01
CA VAL A 120 -14.22 7.76 -15.83
C VAL A 120 -13.12 8.74 -15.44
N VAL A 121 -12.64 9.52 -16.40
CA VAL A 121 -11.67 10.60 -16.20
C VAL A 121 -12.17 11.67 -15.23
N ASP A 122 -13.50 11.91 -15.19
CA ASP A 122 -14.12 12.88 -14.29
C ASP A 122 -14.18 12.36 -12.83
N ILE A 123 -14.13 11.04 -12.67
CA ILE A 123 -14.09 10.37 -11.35
C ILE A 123 -12.64 10.33 -10.86
N LEU A 124 -11.73 9.87 -11.71
CA LEU A 124 -10.30 9.79 -11.42
C LEU A 124 -9.51 9.97 -12.72
N ALA A 125 -8.72 11.04 -12.79
CA ALA A 125 -7.94 11.39 -13.99
C ALA A 125 -6.92 10.33 -14.42
N GLU A 126 -6.55 9.41 -13.52
CA GLU A 126 -5.63 8.29 -13.78
C GLU A 126 -6.31 7.11 -14.50
N LEU A 127 -7.63 7.15 -14.72
CA LEU A 127 -8.41 6.11 -15.40
C LEU A 127 -8.85 6.54 -16.81
N PRO A 128 -8.95 5.61 -17.78
CA PRO A 128 -8.71 4.16 -17.66
C PRO A 128 -7.22 3.80 -17.64
N ALA A 129 -6.81 2.95 -16.68
CA ALA A 129 -5.45 2.44 -16.57
C ALA A 129 -5.33 1.02 -17.13
N PRO A 130 -4.21 0.65 -17.79
CA PRO A 130 -4.01 -0.70 -18.35
C PRO A 130 -3.76 -1.78 -17.28
N GLN A 131 -3.43 -1.37 -16.06
CA GLN A 131 -3.13 -2.24 -14.92
C GLN A 131 -4.12 -1.97 -13.78
N PRO A 132 -4.37 -2.97 -12.90
CA PRO A 132 -5.20 -2.75 -11.74
C PRO A 132 -4.62 -1.64 -10.86
N LEU A 133 -5.49 -0.75 -10.40
CA LEU A 133 -5.11 0.42 -9.60
C LEU A 133 -5.96 0.46 -8.34
N LEU A 134 -5.34 0.72 -7.19
CA LEU A 134 -6.03 0.99 -5.94
C LEU A 134 -5.66 2.40 -5.49
N ARG A 135 -6.63 3.31 -5.46
CA ARG A 135 -6.39 4.72 -5.11
C ARG A 135 -7.35 5.23 -4.05
N LEU A 136 -6.78 5.81 -3.00
CA LEU A 136 -7.53 6.59 -2.02
C LEU A 136 -7.72 8.01 -2.57
N THR A 137 -8.98 8.44 -2.69
CA THR A 137 -9.36 9.76 -3.18
C THR A 137 -10.54 10.32 -2.39
N ILE A 138 -10.99 11.53 -2.72
CA ILE A 138 -12.19 12.13 -2.15
C ILE A 138 -13.34 11.90 -3.11
N ASP A 139 -14.45 11.43 -2.56
CA ASP A 139 -15.66 11.17 -3.32
C ASP A 139 -16.30 12.47 -3.79
N ARG A 140 -16.58 12.54 -5.08
CA ARG A 140 -17.28 13.64 -5.73
C ARG A 140 -18.73 13.26 -6.09
N ALA A 141 -19.09 11.99 -5.98
CA ALA A 141 -20.33 11.42 -6.50
C ALA A 141 -21.31 10.94 -5.41
N LEU A 142 -20.88 10.13 -4.43
CA LEU A 142 -21.80 9.50 -3.46
C LEU A 142 -21.89 10.29 -2.15
N ILE A 143 -20.76 10.57 -1.50
CA ILE A 143 -20.69 11.35 -0.26
C ILE A 143 -19.61 12.43 -0.43
N LYS A 144 -20.03 13.58 -0.97
CA LYS A 144 -19.12 14.71 -1.27
C LYS A 144 -18.22 15.02 -0.07
N GLY A 145 -16.90 15.00 -0.30
CA GLY A 145 -15.91 15.33 0.72
C GLY A 145 -15.48 14.17 1.62
N SER A 146 -16.05 12.97 1.47
CA SER A 146 -15.61 11.79 2.21
C SER A 146 -14.46 11.07 1.50
N PRO A 147 -13.51 10.47 2.24
CA PRO A 147 -12.49 9.62 1.64
C PRO A 147 -13.13 8.33 1.11
N VAL A 148 -12.77 7.96 -0.12
CA VAL A 148 -13.17 6.70 -0.76
C VAL A 148 -11.95 6.01 -1.36
N LEU A 149 -11.94 4.69 -1.25
CA LEU A 149 -10.94 3.83 -1.86
C LEU A 149 -11.54 3.24 -3.14
N ILE A 150 -10.91 3.54 -4.28
CA ILE A 150 -11.35 3.09 -5.61
C ILE A 150 -10.39 1.99 -6.05
N GLN A 151 -10.93 0.81 -6.33
CA GLN A 151 -10.23 -0.28 -7.02
C GLN A 151 -10.68 -0.33 -8.47
N TRP A 152 -9.72 -0.20 -9.39
CA TRP A 152 -9.88 -0.40 -10.81
C TRP A 152 -9.31 -1.76 -11.20
N THR A 153 -10.11 -2.53 -11.94
CA THR A 153 -9.68 -3.81 -12.51
C THR A 153 -9.99 -3.77 -14.01
N PRO A 154 -8.98 -3.68 -14.88
CA PRO A 154 -9.20 -3.73 -16.32
C PRO A 154 -9.68 -5.13 -16.73
N ALA A 155 -10.58 -5.21 -17.72
CA ALA A 155 -10.94 -6.49 -18.32
C ALA A 155 -9.76 -6.98 -19.19
N ALA A 156 -9.47 -8.28 -19.15
CA ALA A 156 -8.47 -8.86 -20.05
C ALA A 156 -8.90 -8.62 -21.50
N GLY A 157 -8.18 -7.74 -22.22
CA GLY A 157 -8.53 -7.29 -23.57
C GLY A 157 -9.02 -5.85 -23.69
N SER A 158 -9.21 -5.10 -22.59
CA SER A 158 -9.51 -3.65 -22.63
C SER A 158 -8.26 -2.79 -22.80
N SER A 159 -7.31 -3.24 -23.63
CA SER A 159 -6.26 -2.36 -24.12
C SER A 159 -6.94 -1.36 -25.05
N ASN A 160 -7.24 -0.17 -24.54
CA ASN A 160 -7.43 0.98 -25.43
C ASN A 160 -6.12 1.13 -26.20
N ALA A 161 -6.10 0.57 -27.41
CA ALA A 161 -5.19 0.99 -28.45
C ALA A 161 -5.39 2.50 -28.59
N GLY A 162 -4.46 3.26 -28.01
CA GLY A 162 -4.23 4.64 -28.43
C GLY A 162 -3.90 4.59 -29.92
N GLY A 163 -4.82 5.10 -30.72
CA GLY A 163 -4.75 5.08 -32.18
C GLY A 163 -5.77 6.04 -32.74
N HIS A 164 -5.62 7.32 -32.41
CA HIS A 164 -6.08 8.41 -33.25
C HIS A 164 -5.38 8.24 -34.60
N GLY A 165 -6.13 7.81 -35.61
CA GLY A 165 -5.74 7.78 -37.01
C GLY A 165 -6.94 8.31 -37.79
N ASP A 166 -6.77 9.52 -38.29
CA ASP A 166 -7.68 10.23 -39.19
C ASP A 166 -8.07 9.38 -40.42
N ASP A 167 -9.34 9.47 -40.81
CA ASP A 167 -9.83 9.35 -42.19
C ASP A 167 -10.86 10.47 -42.44
#